data_AF-A0A2E0MWH7-F1
#
_entry.id   AF-A0A2E0MWH7-F1
#
_cell.length_a   1.000
_cell.length_b   1.000
_cell.length_c   1.000
_cell.angle_alpha   90.00
_cell.angle_beta   90.00
_cell.angle_gamma   90.00
#
_symmetry.space_group_name_H-M   'P 1'
#
loop_
_entity.id
_entity.type
_entity.pdbx_description
1 polymer ?
#
loop_
_entity_poly.entity_id
_entity_poly.type
_entity_poly.pdbx_seq_one_letter_code
_entity_poly.pdbx_strand_id
1 'polypeptide(L)'
;MREGVLLMNIGTPDQPTVESVREYLREFLLDPDVIDIPAPLRHLLVRGIILRTRPRKIAPNYQSIWMEEGSPLRVYTQRMTEALEQILNDTPCEVGMRYGNPSIRLGLEKLREKGVERLLLAPLFPQYAQATTVSSIKCATKELKEMNWKPEILELGHFESDDAYIDPLVSSIESHLDENCHVLFSYHGLPLSHIRRA
;
A
#
# COMPACT_ATOMS: atom_id res chain seq x y z
N MET A 1 -19.41 -3.50 -20.65
CA MET A 1 -19.04 -3.60 -19.23
C MET A 1 -17.96 -2.57 -18.98
N ARG A 2 -18.15 -1.64 -18.03
CA ARG A 2 -17.14 -0.61 -17.77
C ARG A 2 -16.07 -1.16 -16.83
N GLU A 3 -14.82 -1.14 -17.28
CA GLU A 3 -13.67 -1.59 -16.49
C GLU A 3 -13.17 -0.46 -15.58
N GLY A 4 -12.49 -0.82 -14.49
CA GLY A 4 -11.82 0.13 -13.61
C GLY A 4 -10.74 -0.56 -12.77
N VAL A 5 -9.77 0.23 -12.32
CA VAL A 5 -8.61 -0.27 -11.58
C VAL A 5 -8.51 0.44 -10.23
N LEU A 6 -8.39 -0.33 -9.15
CA LEU A 6 -8.03 0.18 -7.84
C LEU A 6 -6.58 -0.21 -7.54
N LEU A 7 -5.67 0.76 -7.62
CA LEU A 7 -4.28 0.58 -7.23
C LEU A 7 -4.16 0.68 -5.71
N MET A 8 -3.73 -0.39 -5.06
CA MET A 8 -3.67 -0.48 -3.61
C MET A 8 -2.25 -0.50 -3.09
N ASN A 9 -1.98 0.31 -2.07
CA ASN A 9 -0.67 0.37 -1.43
C ASN A 9 -0.84 0.45 0.10
N ILE A 10 0.25 0.32 0.85
CA ILE A 10 0.23 0.30 2.31
C ILE A 10 -0.27 1.63 2.89
N GLY A 11 0.07 2.73 2.23
CA GLY A 11 -0.26 4.09 2.66
C GLY A 11 0.79 4.72 3.57
N THR A 12 0.50 5.96 3.94
CA THR A 12 1.45 6.88 4.57
C THR A 12 0.66 7.90 5.40
N PRO A 13 1.29 8.55 6.40
CA PRO A 13 0.69 9.69 7.08
C PRO A 13 0.27 10.80 6.10
N ASP A 14 -0.73 11.59 6.48
CA ASP A 14 -1.20 12.74 5.70
C ASP A 14 -0.25 13.93 5.79
N GLN A 15 0.47 14.05 6.90
CA GLN A 15 1.46 15.10 7.13
C GLN A 15 2.70 14.52 7.81
N PRO A 16 3.87 15.17 7.67
CA PRO A 16 5.09 14.74 8.35
C PRO A 16 5.11 15.28 9.80
N THR A 17 3.97 15.20 10.49
CA THR A 17 3.79 15.66 11.87
C THR A 17 3.65 14.48 12.80
N VAL A 18 4.04 14.66 14.06
CA VAL A 18 3.95 13.62 15.10
C VAL A 18 2.50 13.11 15.26
N GLU A 19 1.52 13.99 15.07
CA GLU A 19 0.11 13.65 15.16
C GLU A 19 -0.33 12.75 14.01
N SER A 20 -0.11 13.17 12.75
CA SER A 20 -0.50 12.37 11.59
C SER A 20 0.23 11.02 11.55
N VAL A 21 1.52 11.00 11.91
CA VAL A 21 2.29 9.75 12.07
C VAL A 21 1.69 8.85 13.14
N ARG A 22 1.18 9.42 14.25
CA ARG A 22 0.52 8.63 15.31
C ARG A 22 -0.77 8.01 14.81
N GLU A 23 -1.56 8.72 14.03
CA GLU A 23 -2.83 8.21 13.48
C GLU A 23 -2.59 7.08 12.51
N TYR A 24 -1.69 7.27 11.55
CA TYR A 24 -1.24 6.23 10.64
C TYR A 24 -0.71 4.99 11.38
N LEU A 25 0.21 5.17 12.34
CA LEU A 25 0.76 4.05 13.12
C LEU A 25 -0.32 3.35 13.97
N ARG A 26 -1.34 4.07 14.42
CA ARG A 26 -2.45 3.46 15.18
C ARG A 26 -3.22 2.50 14.29
N GLU A 27 -3.54 2.91 13.07
CA GLU A 27 -4.28 2.07 12.13
C GLU A 27 -3.43 0.86 11.72
N PHE A 28 -2.19 1.12 11.29
CA PHE A 28 -1.26 0.09 10.82
C PHE A 28 -0.96 -0.97 11.89
N LEU A 29 -0.59 -0.56 13.10
CA LEU A 29 -0.14 -1.51 14.14
C LEU A 29 -1.29 -2.20 14.88
N LEU A 30 -2.53 -1.73 14.75
CA LEU A 30 -3.70 -2.43 15.30
C LEU A 30 -4.23 -3.52 14.37
N ASP A 31 -3.73 -3.60 13.14
CA ASP A 31 -4.09 -4.64 12.18
C ASP A 31 -3.54 -6.02 12.62
N PRO A 32 -4.41 -7.04 12.76
CA PRO A 32 -3.97 -8.41 13.06
C PRO A 32 -3.10 -9.05 11.97
N ASP A 33 -3.19 -8.62 10.72
CA ASP A 33 -2.33 -9.10 9.64
C ASP A 33 -0.92 -8.47 9.69
N VAL A 34 -0.71 -7.46 10.54
CA VAL A 34 0.59 -6.80 10.77
C VAL A 34 1.21 -7.21 12.11
N ILE A 35 0.45 -7.14 13.20
CA ILE A 35 0.88 -7.57 14.53
C ILE A 35 0.00 -8.73 15.00
N ASP A 36 0.60 -9.92 14.97
CA ASP A 36 0.00 -11.19 15.36
C ASP A 36 0.05 -11.42 16.89
N ILE A 37 -0.60 -10.52 17.63
CA ILE A 37 -0.80 -10.58 19.09
C ILE A 37 -2.31 -10.54 19.37
N PRO A 38 -2.84 -11.23 20.39
CA PRO A 38 -4.25 -11.14 20.76
C PRO A 38 -4.74 -9.70 20.93
N ALA A 39 -5.95 -9.41 20.44
CA ALA A 39 -6.43 -8.04 20.30
C ALA A 39 -6.33 -7.18 21.57
N PRO A 40 -6.71 -7.64 22.79
CA PRO A 40 -6.56 -6.83 23.99
C PRO A 40 -5.10 -6.45 24.29
N LEU A 41 -4.18 -7.39 24.12
CA LEU A 41 -2.75 -7.19 24.34
C LEU A 41 -2.16 -6.26 23.27
N ARG A 42 -2.56 -6.43 22.00
CA ARG A 42 -2.14 -5.54 20.90
C ARG A 42 -2.60 -4.11 21.15
N HIS A 43 -3.85 -3.92 21.57
CA HIS A 43 -4.39 -2.59 21.89
C HIS A 43 -3.62 -1.94 23.06
N LEU A 44 -3.33 -2.69 24.12
CA LEU A 44 -2.57 -2.20 25.26
C LEU A 44 -1.14 -1.80 24.85
N LEU A 45 -0.44 -2.65 24.11
CA LEU A 45 0.91 -2.39 23.63
C LEU A 45 0.96 -1.16 22.72
N VAL A 46 0.11 -1.13 21.69
CA VAL A 46 0.12 -0.08 20.67
C VAL A 46 -0.29 1.25 21.30
N ARG A 47 -1.46 1.32 21.94
CA ARG A 47 -2.01 2.58 22.47
C ARG A 47 -1.30 3.03 23.75
N GLY A 48 -0.82 2.09 24.57
CA GLY A 48 -0.18 2.37 25.85
C GLY A 48 1.30 2.76 25.74
N ILE A 49 2.06 2.12 24.84
CA ILE A 49 3.52 2.28 24.77
C ILE A 49 3.95 2.88 23.43
N ILE A 50 3.58 2.23 22.32
CA ILE A 50 4.14 2.56 21.00
C ILE A 50 3.70 3.97 20.56
N LEU A 51 2.41 4.28 20.60
CA LEU A 51 1.87 5.55 20.11
C LEU A 51 2.27 6.77 20.97
N ARG A 52 2.83 6.55 22.17
CA ARG A 52 3.35 7.62 23.02
C ARG A 52 4.77 8.06 22.65
N THR A 53 5.58 7.13 22.15
CA THR A 53 7.03 7.34 21.98
C THR A 53 7.46 7.28 20.52
N ARG A 54 6.97 6.30 19.75
CA ARG A 54 7.42 6.01 18.38
C ARG A 54 7.11 7.13 17.38
N PRO A 55 5.92 7.78 17.38
CA PRO A 55 5.64 8.86 16.43
C PRO A 55 6.62 10.03 16.52
N ARG A 56 7.02 10.41 17.75
CA ARG A 56 8.00 11.50 17.97
C ARG A 56 9.38 11.16 17.41
N LYS A 57 9.76 9.88 17.44
CA LYS A 57 11.05 9.42 16.91
C LYS A 57 11.08 9.31 15.38
N ILE A 58 9.95 8.99 14.75
CA ILE A 58 9.90 8.70 13.31
C ILE A 58 9.48 9.92 12.48
N ALA A 59 8.72 10.86 13.04
CA ALA A 59 8.29 12.07 12.31
C ALA A 59 9.44 12.83 11.61
N PRO A 60 10.64 13.01 12.21
CA PRO A 60 11.76 13.65 11.51
C PRO A 60 12.18 12.94 10.21
N ASN A 61 12.08 11.61 10.15
CA ASN A 61 12.40 10.84 8.95
C ASN A 61 11.36 11.05 7.85
N TYR A 62 10.08 11.23 8.21
CA TYR A 62 9.06 11.63 7.25
C TYR A 62 9.32 13.05 6.74
N GLN A 63 9.71 13.97 7.62
CA GLN A 63 10.02 15.36 7.26
C GLN A 63 11.20 15.44 6.29
N SER A 64 12.26 14.63 6.49
CA SER A 64 13.47 14.69 5.66
C SER A 64 13.28 14.28 4.20
N ILE A 65 12.20 13.55 3.90
CA ILE A 65 11.89 13.06 2.54
C ILE A 65 10.58 13.64 1.99
N TRP A 66 9.95 14.57 2.71
CA TRP A 66 8.64 15.09 2.34
C TRP A 66 8.75 15.92 1.06
N MET A 67 7.88 15.66 0.09
CA MET A 67 7.77 16.45 -1.13
C MET A 67 6.80 17.61 -0.90
N GLU A 68 6.84 18.61 -1.77
CA GLU A 68 5.89 19.73 -1.74
C GLU A 68 4.44 19.24 -1.82
N GLU A 69 4.19 18.22 -2.64
CA GLU A 69 2.87 17.64 -2.85
C GLU A 69 2.47 16.59 -1.79
N GLY A 70 3.39 16.15 -0.93
CA GLY A 70 3.11 15.18 0.14
C GLY A 70 4.18 14.10 0.34
N SER A 71 3.77 12.99 0.96
CA SER A 71 4.65 11.82 1.09
C SER A 71 5.00 11.24 -0.28
N PRO A 72 6.29 10.94 -0.57
CA PRO A 72 6.71 10.36 -1.85
C PRO A 72 5.87 9.15 -2.28
N LEU A 73 5.53 8.26 -1.34
CA LEU A 73 4.70 7.08 -1.63
C LEU A 73 3.37 7.49 -2.28
N ARG A 74 2.69 8.48 -1.70
CA ARG A 74 1.39 8.96 -2.19
C ARG A 74 1.56 9.69 -3.52
N VAL A 75 2.56 10.57 -3.63
CA VAL A 75 2.83 11.35 -4.83
C VAL A 75 3.12 10.44 -6.03
N TYR A 76 4.04 9.49 -5.89
CA TYR A 76 4.37 8.58 -6.98
C TYR A 76 3.24 7.60 -7.30
N THR A 77 2.49 7.13 -6.31
CA THR A 77 1.32 6.27 -6.57
C THR A 77 0.27 7.03 -7.38
N GLN A 78 -0.02 8.29 -7.02
CA GLN A 78 -0.97 9.12 -7.74
C GLN A 78 -0.52 9.40 -9.19
N ARG A 79 0.75 9.76 -9.40
CA ARG A 79 1.31 9.98 -10.75
C ARG A 79 1.26 8.70 -11.59
N MET A 80 1.53 7.54 -10.99
CA MET A 80 1.41 6.24 -11.67
C MET A 80 -0.05 5.94 -12.05
N THR A 81 -1.01 6.25 -11.18
CA THR A 81 -2.44 6.10 -11.47
C THR A 81 -2.89 6.97 -12.63
N GLU A 82 -2.46 8.24 -12.66
CA GLU A 82 -2.77 9.17 -13.76
C GLU A 82 -2.15 8.72 -15.09
N ALA A 83 -0.90 8.26 -15.07
CA ALA A 83 -0.24 7.71 -16.25
C ALA A 83 -0.95 6.42 -16.75
N LEU A 84 -1.38 5.55 -15.83
CA LEU A 84 -2.08 4.33 -16.17
C LEU A 84 -3.46 4.62 -16.79
N GLU A 85 -4.21 5.58 -16.25
CA GLU A 85 -5.51 5.99 -16.81
C GLU A 85 -5.37 6.46 -18.26
N GLN A 86 -4.30 7.20 -18.58
CA GLN A 86 -3.99 7.62 -19.95
C GLN A 86 -3.63 6.44 -20.86
N ILE A 87 -2.80 5.51 -20.39
CA ILE A 87 -2.41 4.31 -21.15
C ILE A 87 -3.62 3.41 -21.44
N LEU A 88 -4.57 3.36 -20.52
CA LEU A 88 -5.78 2.55 -20.62
C LEU A 88 -6.97 3.28 -21.27
N ASN A 89 -6.73 4.30 -22.09
CA ASN A 89 -7.76 5.06 -22.81
C ASN A 89 -8.87 5.60 -21.89
N ASP A 90 -8.49 6.30 -20.82
CA ASP A 90 -9.40 6.89 -19.83
C ASP A 90 -10.26 5.87 -19.06
N THR A 91 -9.74 4.65 -18.90
CA THR A 91 -10.32 3.66 -17.97
C THR A 91 -10.17 4.16 -16.54
N PRO A 92 -11.27 4.28 -15.77
CA PRO A 92 -11.23 4.76 -14.39
C PRO A 92 -10.17 4.08 -13.52
N CYS A 93 -9.19 4.84 -13.07
CA CYS A 93 -8.18 4.37 -12.12
C CYS A 93 -8.26 5.18 -10.83
N GLU A 94 -8.19 4.53 -9.67
CA GLU A 94 -8.17 5.19 -8.36
C GLU A 94 -7.13 4.56 -7.43
N VAL A 95 -6.70 5.34 -6.44
CA VAL A 95 -5.77 4.89 -5.40
C VAL A 95 -6.52 4.50 -4.13
N GLY A 96 -6.14 3.38 -3.54
CA GLY A 96 -6.65 2.92 -2.25
C GLY A 96 -5.51 2.55 -1.29
N MET A 97 -5.24 3.41 -0.31
CA MET A 97 -4.30 3.10 0.76
C MET A 97 -4.94 2.18 1.77
N ARG A 98 -4.21 1.14 2.16
CA ARG A 98 -4.63 0.22 3.22
C ARG A 98 -4.71 0.95 4.56
N TYR A 99 -3.79 1.87 4.84
CA TYR A 99 -3.79 2.71 6.02
C TYR A 99 -3.64 4.19 5.63
N GLY A 100 -4.46 5.07 6.21
CA GLY A 100 -4.48 6.49 5.87
C GLY A 100 -5.22 6.81 4.56
N ASN A 101 -4.91 7.98 3.97
CA ASN A 101 -5.65 8.54 2.84
C ASN A 101 -4.86 8.54 1.51
N PRO A 102 -5.55 8.46 0.34
CA PRO A 102 -6.97 8.12 0.20
C PRO A 102 -7.21 6.66 0.58
N SER A 103 -8.30 6.35 1.30
CA SER A 103 -8.56 4.98 1.75
C SER A 103 -9.06 4.09 0.59
N ILE A 104 -8.90 2.78 0.74
CA ILE A 104 -9.52 1.79 -0.17
C ILE A 104 -11.02 2.05 -0.36
N ARG A 105 -11.73 2.38 0.72
CA ARG A 105 -13.15 2.72 0.67
C ARG A 105 -13.45 3.89 -0.26
N LEU A 106 -12.70 4.98 -0.14
CA LEU A 106 -12.89 6.16 -0.97
C LEU A 106 -12.62 5.86 -2.45
N GLY A 107 -11.55 5.10 -2.75
CA GLY A 107 -11.25 4.68 -4.13
C GLY A 107 -12.38 3.84 -4.73
N LEU A 108 -12.92 2.87 -3.97
CA LEU A 108 -14.06 2.06 -4.39
C LEU A 108 -15.32 2.89 -4.63
N GLU A 109 -15.61 3.88 -3.78
CA GLU A 109 -16.77 4.76 -3.94
C GLU A 109 -16.70 5.55 -5.24
N LYS A 110 -15.55 6.13 -5.56
CA LYS A 110 -15.34 6.86 -6.82
C LYS A 110 -15.46 5.95 -8.05
N LEU A 111 -14.89 4.74 -8.01
CA LEU A 111 -15.03 3.78 -9.12
C LEU A 111 -16.49 3.36 -9.32
N ARG A 112 -17.24 3.16 -8.23
CA ARG A 112 -18.67 2.88 -8.29
C ARG A 112 -19.46 4.05 -8.88
N GLU A 113 -19.16 5.29 -8.48
CA GLU A 113 -19.79 6.50 -9.02
C GLU A 113 -19.51 6.68 -10.52
N LYS A 114 -18.32 6.26 -10.98
CA LYS A 114 -17.98 6.18 -12.40
C LYS A 114 -18.69 5.03 -13.12
N GLY A 115 -19.49 4.20 -12.45
CA GLY A 115 -20.27 3.13 -13.06
C GLY A 115 -19.43 1.91 -13.48
N VAL A 116 -18.32 1.64 -12.80
CA VAL A 116 -17.51 0.45 -13.02
C VAL A 116 -18.30 -0.81 -12.70
N GLU A 117 -18.22 -1.80 -13.60
CA GLU A 117 -18.89 -3.10 -13.50
C GLU A 117 -17.88 -4.25 -13.40
N ARG A 118 -16.65 -4.04 -13.90
CA ARG A 118 -15.52 -4.97 -13.79
C ARG A 118 -14.34 -4.25 -13.15
N LEU A 119 -13.95 -4.71 -11.97
CA LEU A 119 -12.99 -4.03 -11.11
C LEU A 119 -11.74 -4.89 -10.95
N LEU A 120 -10.60 -4.36 -11.37
CA LEU A 120 -9.29 -4.91 -11.04
C LEU A 120 -8.82 -4.35 -9.70
N LEU A 121 -8.67 -5.22 -8.71
CA LEU A 121 -7.94 -4.92 -7.47
C LEU A 121 -6.44 -5.15 -7.75
N ALA A 122 -5.65 -4.08 -7.70
CA ALA A 122 -4.23 -4.10 -8.06
C ALA A 122 -3.33 -3.73 -6.87
N PRO A 123 -2.95 -4.68 -5.99
CA PRO A 123 -1.95 -4.44 -4.96
C PRO A 123 -0.59 -4.13 -5.60
N LEU A 124 0.01 -3.00 -5.24
CA LEU A 124 1.31 -2.54 -5.73
C LEU A 124 2.48 -3.17 -4.97
N PHE A 125 2.36 -4.47 -4.69
CA PHE A 125 3.37 -5.28 -4.03
C PHE A 125 3.76 -6.42 -4.98
N PRO A 126 4.94 -6.35 -5.61
CA PRO A 126 5.38 -7.38 -6.55
C PRO A 126 5.45 -8.75 -5.88
N GLN A 127 6.05 -8.81 -4.68
CA GLN A 127 6.13 -10.02 -3.87
C GLN A 127 4.92 -10.17 -2.93
N TYR A 128 4.39 -11.38 -2.83
CA TYR A 128 3.33 -11.69 -1.88
C TYR A 128 3.77 -11.53 -0.42
N ALA A 129 2.98 -10.83 0.38
CA ALA A 129 3.07 -10.92 1.83
C ALA A 129 1.69 -10.73 2.49
N GLN A 130 1.49 -11.40 3.63
CA GLN A 130 0.25 -11.31 4.40
C GLN A 130 -0.04 -9.88 4.87
N ALA A 131 0.99 -9.18 5.37
CA ALA A 131 0.85 -7.83 5.91
C ALA A 131 0.58 -6.74 4.84
N THR A 132 0.70 -7.08 3.55
CA THR A 132 0.55 -6.15 2.42
C THR A 132 -0.59 -6.57 1.50
N THR A 133 -0.36 -7.56 0.63
CA THR A 133 -1.30 -8.04 -0.39
C THR A 133 -2.59 -8.55 0.25
N VAL A 134 -2.48 -9.46 1.22
CA VAL A 134 -3.66 -10.08 1.84
C VAL A 134 -4.45 -9.06 2.65
N SER A 135 -3.79 -8.23 3.46
CA SER A 135 -4.47 -7.19 4.25
C SER A 135 -5.23 -6.20 3.35
N SER A 136 -4.64 -5.81 2.22
CA SER A 136 -5.26 -4.89 1.24
C SER A 136 -6.48 -5.52 0.56
N ILE A 137 -6.36 -6.76 0.07
CA ILE A 137 -7.47 -7.47 -0.57
C ILE A 137 -8.61 -7.72 0.44
N LYS A 138 -8.31 -8.20 1.65
CA LYS A 138 -9.31 -8.37 2.72
C LYS A 138 -10.05 -7.06 3.02
N CYS A 139 -9.33 -5.94 3.07
CA CYS A 139 -9.94 -4.63 3.27
C CYS A 139 -10.88 -4.29 2.11
N ALA A 140 -10.45 -4.43 0.86
CA ALA A 140 -11.29 -4.17 -0.32
C ALA A 140 -12.55 -5.05 -0.35
N THR A 141 -12.41 -6.36 -0.10
CA THR A 141 -13.56 -7.29 -0.05
C THR A 141 -14.56 -6.90 1.05
N LYS A 142 -14.05 -6.50 2.23
CA LYS A 142 -14.88 -6.03 3.33
C LYS A 142 -15.66 -4.77 2.93
N GLU A 143 -14.98 -3.78 2.36
CA GLU A 143 -15.61 -2.51 1.94
C GLU A 143 -16.65 -2.74 0.83
N LEU A 144 -16.35 -3.56 -0.18
CA LEU A 144 -17.30 -3.95 -1.23
C LEU A 144 -18.60 -4.53 -0.65
N LYS A 145 -18.48 -5.41 0.35
CA LYS A 145 -19.61 -5.98 1.06
C LYS A 145 -20.42 -4.93 1.82
N GLU A 146 -19.75 -4.03 2.54
CA GLU A 146 -20.40 -2.93 3.28
C GLU A 146 -21.09 -1.93 2.34
N MET A 147 -20.54 -1.72 1.14
CA MET A 147 -21.14 -0.90 0.07
C MET A 147 -22.33 -1.57 -0.63
N ASN A 148 -22.53 -2.88 -0.40
CA ASN A 148 -23.40 -3.74 -1.20
C ASN A 148 -23.15 -3.59 -2.71
N TRP A 149 -21.88 -3.43 -3.11
CA TRP A 149 -21.47 -3.30 -4.51
C TRP A 149 -20.78 -4.59 -4.96
N LYS A 150 -21.24 -5.16 -6.07
CA LYS A 150 -20.82 -6.49 -6.56
C LYS A 150 -20.37 -6.42 -8.03
N PRO A 151 -19.29 -5.70 -8.35
CA PRO A 151 -18.69 -5.78 -9.68
C PRO A 151 -18.08 -7.17 -9.91
N GLU A 152 -17.79 -7.51 -11.17
CA GLU A 152 -16.88 -8.62 -11.49
C GLU A 152 -15.48 -8.25 -10.98
N ILE A 153 -14.94 -9.06 -10.08
CA ILE A 153 -13.62 -8.80 -9.47
C ILE A 153 -12.54 -9.57 -10.22
N LEU A 154 -11.51 -8.84 -10.62
CA LEU A 154 -10.20 -9.37 -10.99
C LEU A 154 -9.20 -8.98 -9.91
N GLU A 155 -8.24 -9.85 -9.62
CA GLU A 155 -7.15 -9.55 -8.70
C GLU A 155 -5.83 -9.64 -9.46
N LEU A 156 -5.01 -8.59 -9.38
CA LEU A 156 -3.64 -8.65 -9.87
C LEU A 156 -2.84 -9.60 -8.96
N GLY A 157 -2.30 -10.65 -9.57
CA GLY A 157 -1.44 -11.62 -8.88
C GLY A 157 -0.08 -11.04 -8.53
N HIS A 158 0.84 -11.91 -8.14
CA HIS A 158 2.24 -11.54 -7.91
C HIS A 158 2.95 -11.38 -9.26
N PHE A 159 3.87 -10.42 -9.33
CA PHE A 159 4.53 -10.02 -10.56
C PHE A 159 6.03 -9.77 -10.34
N GLU A 160 6.61 -10.38 -9.32
CA GLU A 160 8.03 -10.29 -8.98
C GLU A 160 8.96 -10.88 -10.05
N SER A 161 8.46 -11.82 -10.86
CA SER A 161 9.18 -12.44 -11.97
C SER A 161 8.72 -11.96 -13.35
N ASP A 162 7.92 -10.89 -13.41
CA ASP A 162 7.46 -10.31 -14.68
C ASP A 162 8.55 -9.39 -15.26
N ASP A 163 8.89 -9.57 -16.54
CA ASP A 163 9.88 -8.75 -17.23
C ASP A 163 9.49 -7.25 -17.21
N ALA A 164 8.19 -6.94 -17.28
CA ALA A 164 7.70 -5.56 -17.19
C ALA A 164 7.96 -4.91 -15.81
N TYR A 165 8.21 -5.71 -14.76
CA TYR A 165 8.66 -5.25 -13.45
C TYR A 165 10.18 -5.25 -13.32
N ILE A 166 10.87 -6.27 -13.86
CA ILE A 166 12.32 -6.45 -13.73
C ILE A 166 13.08 -5.43 -14.60
N ASP A 167 12.69 -5.24 -15.86
CA ASP A 167 13.43 -4.42 -16.82
C ASP A 167 13.62 -2.96 -16.37
N PRO A 168 12.61 -2.27 -15.82
CA PRO A 168 12.79 -0.92 -15.28
C PRO A 168 13.74 -0.89 -14.08
N LEU A 169 13.74 -1.93 -13.24
CA LEU A 169 14.64 -2.03 -12.09
C LEU A 169 16.09 -2.22 -12.54
N VAL A 170 16.33 -3.12 -13.50
CA VAL A 170 17.65 -3.32 -14.11
C VAL A 170 18.15 -2.02 -14.71
N SER A 171 17.32 -1.37 -15.53
CA SER A 171 17.64 -0.08 -16.17
C SER A 171 17.97 1.01 -15.15
N SER A 172 17.33 1.00 -13.98
CA SER A 172 17.58 2.00 -12.94
C SER A 172 18.94 1.87 -12.25
N ILE A 173 19.55 0.68 -12.27
CA ILE A 173 20.82 0.42 -11.60
C ILE A 173 21.98 0.18 -12.57
N GLU A 174 21.72 -0.15 -13.83
CA GLU A 174 22.73 -0.57 -14.81
C GLU A 174 23.91 0.39 -14.92
N SER A 175 23.64 1.71 -14.96
CA SER A 175 24.69 2.74 -15.03
C SER A 175 25.58 2.83 -13.78
N HIS A 176 25.20 2.18 -12.68
CA HIS A 176 25.91 2.12 -11.42
C HIS A 176 26.62 0.77 -11.19
N LEU A 177 26.53 -0.17 -12.14
CA LEU A 177 27.17 -1.48 -12.04
C LEU A 177 28.54 -1.48 -12.73
N ASP A 178 29.52 -2.07 -12.05
CA ASP A 178 30.82 -2.43 -12.61
C ASP A 178 31.25 -3.82 -12.10
N GLU A 179 32.36 -4.33 -12.62
CA GLU A 179 32.86 -5.68 -12.32
C GLU A 179 33.22 -5.92 -10.85
N ASN A 180 33.45 -4.85 -10.07
CA ASN A 180 33.79 -4.93 -8.65
C ASN A 180 32.61 -4.55 -7.73
N CYS A 181 31.45 -4.24 -8.31
CA CYS A 181 30.29 -3.81 -7.56
C CYS A 181 29.65 -4.98 -6.80
N HIS A 182 29.39 -4.76 -5.51
CA HIS A 182 28.59 -5.68 -4.71
C HIS A 182 27.14 -5.19 -4.67
N VAL A 183 26.24 -5.94 -5.31
CA VAL A 183 24.81 -5.61 -5.32
C VAL A 183 24.13 -6.21 -4.09
N LEU A 184 23.70 -5.34 -3.17
CA LEU A 184 22.93 -5.72 -1.99
C LEU A 184 21.43 -5.47 -2.23
N PHE A 185 20.66 -6.53 -2.46
CA PHE A 185 19.20 -6.47 -2.43
C PHE A 185 18.71 -6.42 -0.98
N SER A 186 18.07 -5.32 -0.60
CA SER A 186 17.57 -5.10 0.76
C SER A 186 16.04 -5.09 0.77
N TYR A 187 15.45 -6.06 1.46
CA TYR A 187 14.01 -6.21 1.61
C TYR A 187 13.56 -5.87 3.04
N HIS A 188 12.29 -5.51 3.19
CA HIS A 188 11.70 -5.34 4.51
C HIS A 188 11.67 -6.68 5.27
N GLY A 189 12.28 -6.72 6.45
CA GLY A 189 12.25 -7.90 7.30
C GLY A 189 10.83 -8.25 7.76
N LEU A 190 10.54 -9.54 7.84
CA LEU A 190 9.26 -10.06 8.34
C LEU A 190 9.43 -10.68 9.74
N PRO A 191 8.43 -10.58 10.63
CA PRO A 191 8.43 -11.32 11.88
C PRO A 191 8.54 -12.83 11.63
N LEU A 192 9.35 -13.53 12.43
CA LEU A 192 9.50 -15.00 12.33
C LEU A 192 8.18 -15.76 12.47
N SER A 193 7.20 -15.21 13.20
CA SER A 193 5.87 -15.80 13.33
C SER A 193 5.12 -15.87 11.99
N HIS A 194 5.34 -14.92 11.08
CA HIS A 194 4.71 -14.90 9.76
C HIS A 194 5.35 -15.96 8.84
N ILE A 195 6.67 -16.13 8.95
CA ILE A 195 7.41 -17.13 8.15
C ILE A 195 7.01 -18.56 8.56
N ARG A 196 6.83 -18.84 9.85
CA ARG A 196 6.47 -20.17 10.34
C ARG A 196 5.04 -20.63 10.00
N ARG A 197 4.20 -19.73 9.48
CA ARG A 197 2.82 -20.03 9.06
C ARG A 197 2.67 -20.26 7.57
N ALA A 198 3.66 -19.84 6.77
CA ALA A 198 3.68 -19.99 5.32
C ALA A 198 4.01 -21.42 4.91
#